data_AF-A0A7W9CY31-F1
#
_entry.id   AF-A0A7W9CY31-F1
#
_cell.length_a   1.000
_cell.length_b   1.000
_cell.length_c   1.000
_cell.angle_alpha   90.00
_cell.angle_beta   90.00
_cell.angle_gamma   90.00
#
_symmetry.space_group_name_H-M   'P 1'
#
loop_
_entity.id
_entity.type
_entity.pdbx_description
1 polymer ?
#
loop_
_entity_poly.entity_id
_entity_poly.type
_entity_poly.pdbx_seq_one_letter_code
_entity_poly.pdbx_strand_id
1 'polypeptide(L)'
;MKDASSSGADDKNGRQLRYSSARKSDLKALAISAIREHRRLLAADQAVYDEWAHASDDPSIPGSVLQALQNEYIARQKKSEIQHEELSEILDALGYVPDVPFESDE
;
A
#
# COMPACT_ATOMS: atom_id res chain seq x y z
N MET A 1 -16.96 -26.95 -27.95
CA MET A 1 -15.49 -27.01 -27.80
C MET A 1 -14.92 -25.61 -27.94
N LYS A 2 -14.52 -24.99 -26.83
CA LYS A 2 -13.21 -24.36 -26.59
C LYS A 2 -13.34 -23.37 -25.44
N ASP A 3 -12.68 -23.74 -24.37
CA ASP A 3 -12.49 -23.02 -23.13
C ASP A 3 -11.76 -21.70 -23.39
N ALA A 4 -12.35 -20.59 -22.91
CA ALA A 4 -11.62 -19.34 -22.77
C ALA A 4 -10.91 -19.40 -21.41
N SER A 5 -9.69 -19.91 -21.43
CA SER A 5 -8.79 -19.98 -20.27
C SER A 5 -8.68 -18.62 -19.59
N SER A 6 -9.04 -18.63 -18.32
CA SER A 6 -8.70 -17.63 -17.31
C SER A 6 -7.19 -17.39 -17.31
N SER A 7 -6.78 -16.27 -17.92
CA SER A 7 -5.40 -15.80 -17.93
C SER A 7 -5.21 -14.77 -16.81
N GLY A 8 -5.20 -15.25 -15.57
CA GLY A 8 -4.93 -14.42 -14.38
C GLY A 8 -4.15 -15.14 -13.28
N ALA A 9 -3.76 -16.40 -13.49
CA ALA A 9 -3.12 -17.22 -12.46
C ALA A 9 -1.58 -17.16 -12.48
N ASP A 10 -0.96 -16.90 -13.63
CA ASP A 10 0.51 -16.98 -13.76
C ASP A 10 1.25 -15.87 -13.01
N ASP A 11 0.69 -14.66 -12.95
CA ASP A 11 1.38 -13.52 -12.31
C ASP A 11 1.40 -13.64 -10.77
N LYS A 12 0.33 -14.17 -10.18
CA LYS A 12 0.27 -14.44 -8.73
C LYS A 12 1.23 -15.57 -8.32
N ASN A 13 1.38 -16.58 -9.17
CA ASN A 13 2.24 -17.72 -8.89
C ASN A 13 3.73 -17.32 -8.88
N GLY A 14 4.15 -16.45 -9.80
CA GLY A 14 5.52 -15.89 -9.83
C GLY A 14 5.87 -15.03 -8.62
N ARG A 15 4.90 -14.27 -8.09
CA ARG A 15 5.06 -13.40 -6.90
C ARG A 15 5.07 -14.19 -5.59
N GLN A 16 4.21 -15.19 -5.44
CA GLN A 16 4.20 -16.08 -4.28
C GLN A 16 5.53 -16.86 -4.13
N LEU A 17 6.16 -17.23 -5.25
CA LEU A 17 7.49 -17.86 -5.27
C LEU A 17 8.62 -16.95 -4.74
N ARG A 18 8.43 -15.62 -4.80
CA ARG A 18 9.46 -14.64 -4.44
C ARG A 18 9.82 -14.69 -2.95
N TYR A 19 8.82 -14.98 -2.12
CA TYR A 19 8.96 -15.01 -0.66
C TYR A 19 8.91 -16.44 -0.09
N SER A 20 8.37 -17.42 -0.83
CA SER A 20 8.27 -18.81 -0.36
C SER A 20 9.61 -19.48 -0.04
N SER A 21 10.71 -19.01 -0.64
CA SER A 21 12.05 -19.56 -0.44
C SER A 21 12.86 -18.84 0.65
N ALA A 22 12.34 -17.73 1.21
CA ALA A 22 13.04 -16.93 2.19
C ALA A 22 12.98 -17.56 3.59
N ARG A 23 13.98 -17.27 4.44
CA ARG A 23 13.95 -17.74 5.83
C ARG A 23 12.86 -17.02 6.59
N LYS A 24 12.23 -17.73 7.55
CA LYS A 24 11.18 -17.17 8.40
C LYS A 24 11.62 -15.92 9.18
N SER A 25 12.89 -15.85 9.60
CA SER A 25 13.48 -14.67 10.24
C SER A 25 13.47 -13.45 9.31
N ASP A 26 13.81 -13.67 8.06
CA ASP A 26 13.98 -12.61 7.05
C ASP A 26 12.60 -12.11 6.62
N LEU A 27 11.64 -13.03 6.42
CA LEU A 27 10.23 -12.70 6.18
C LEU A 27 9.63 -11.89 7.33
N LYS A 28 9.93 -12.25 8.60
CA LYS A 28 9.46 -11.48 9.75
C LYS A 28 10.03 -10.06 9.75
N ALA A 29 11.33 -9.90 9.47
CA ALA A 29 11.96 -8.58 9.41
C ALA A 29 11.37 -7.71 8.28
N LEU A 30 11.16 -8.31 7.10
CA LEU A 30 10.50 -7.67 5.96
C LEU A 30 9.06 -7.26 6.30
N ALA A 31 8.28 -8.15 6.92
CA ALA A 31 6.91 -7.86 7.34
C ALA A 31 6.84 -6.69 8.32
N ILE A 32 7.72 -6.66 9.33
CA ILE A 32 7.79 -5.55 10.30
C ILE A 32 8.10 -4.23 9.59
N SER A 33 9.09 -4.23 8.70
CA SER A 33 9.45 -3.03 7.93
C SER A 33 8.31 -2.57 7.02
N ALA A 34 7.66 -3.49 6.33
CA ALA A 34 6.54 -3.19 5.43
C ALA A 34 5.31 -2.69 6.19
N ILE A 35 5.01 -3.21 7.39
CA ILE A 35 3.92 -2.70 8.24
C ILE A 35 4.19 -1.27 8.70
N ARG A 36 5.44 -0.97 9.08
CA ARG A 36 5.83 0.40 9.46
C ARG A 36 5.66 1.38 8.30
N GLU A 37 6.14 1.00 7.13
CA GLU A 37 5.99 1.83 5.92
C GLU A 37 4.52 2.00 5.54
N HIS A 38 3.71 0.93 5.64
CA HIS A 38 2.26 1.01 5.40
C HIS A 38 1.58 2.05 6.29
N ARG A 39 1.86 2.01 7.60
CA ARG A 39 1.32 2.99 8.57
C ARG A 39 1.79 4.40 8.26
N ARG A 40 3.06 4.58 7.88
CA ARG A 40 3.63 5.88 7.52
C ARG A 40 2.97 6.46 6.26
N LEU A 41 2.77 5.63 5.23
CA LEU A 41 2.08 6.02 4.00
C LEU A 41 0.62 6.39 4.31
N LEU A 42 -0.08 5.58 5.09
CA LEU A 42 -1.46 5.86 5.47
C LEU A 42 -1.61 7.22 6.17
N ALA A 43 -0.74 7.52 7.15
CA ALA A 43 -0.76 8.81 7.84
C ALA A 43 -0.48 9.99 6.88
N ALA A 44 0.52 9.83 6.00
CA ALA A 44 0.87 10.87 5.03
C ALA A 44 -0.22 11.07 3.97
N ASP A 45 -0.90 10.01 3.54
CA ASP A 45 -1.95 10.06 2.54
C ASP A 45 -3.25 10.63 3.12
N GLN A 46 -3.56 10.32 4.39
CA GLN A 46 -4.69 10.92 5.11
C GLN A 46 -4.54 12.44 5.21
N ALA A 47 -3.34 12.95 5.51
CA ALA A 47 -3.10 14.39 5.59
C ALA A 47 -3.38 15.12 4.26
N VAL A 48 -3.01 14.51 3.13
CA VAL A 48 -3.29 15.08 1.80
C VAL A 48 -4.77 15.02 1.46
N TYR A 49 -5.46 13.93 1.83
CA TYR A 49 -6.90 13.83 1.66
C TYR A 49 -7.64 14.91 2.46
N ASP A 50 -7.25 15.12 3.73
CA ASP A 50 -7.86 16.13 4.60
C ASP A 50 -7.65 17.54 4.05
N GLU A 51 -6.45 17.84 3.53
CA GLU A 51 -6.16 19.11 2.86
C GLU A 51 -7.00 19.29 1.59
N TRP A 52 -7.09 18.25 0.76
CA TRP A 52 -7.90 18.29 -0.45
C TRP A 52 -9.39 18.47 -0.15
N ALA A 53 -9.91 17.77 0.87
CA ALA A 53 -11.29 17.90 1.31
C ALA A 53 -11.56 19.34 1.81
N HIS A 54 -10.68 19.87 2.66
CA HIS A 54 -10.82 21.24 3.17
C HIS A 54 -10.76 22.28 2.05
N ALA A 55 -9.80 22.14 1.12
CA ALA A 55 -9.66 23.05 -0.01
C ALA A 55 -10.88 22.98 -0.95
N SER A 56 -11.47 21.80 -1.13
CA SER A 56 -12.64 21.61 -2.00
C SER A 56 -13.91 22.28 -1.48
N ASP A 57 -14.00 22.46 -0.15
CA ASP A 57 -15.10 23.17 0.51
C ASP A 57 -14.91 24.70 0.52
N ASP A 58 -13.72 25.20 0.18
CA ASP A 58 -13.39 26.63 0.13
C ASP A 58 -13.51 27.19 -1.31
N PRO A 59 -14.54 28.01 -1.62
CA PRO A 59 -14.75 28.57 -2.95
C PRO A 59 -13.69 29.61 -3.35
N SER A 60 -12.83 30.04 -2.43
CA SER A 60 -11.71 30.94 -2.73
C SER A 60 -10.50 30.22 -3.33
N ILE A 61 -10.45 28.89 -3.21
CA ILE A 61 -9.33 28.09 -3.73
C ILE A 61 -9.42 27.98 -5.26
N PRO A 62 -8.34 28.31 -5.99
CA PRO A 62 -8.32 28.14 -7.44
C PRO A 62 -8.48 26.68 -7.84
N GLY A 63 -9.26 26.41 -8.89
CA GLY A 63 -9.45 25.05 -9.41
C GLY A 63 -8.15 24.34 -9.82
N SER A 64 -7.09 25.08 -10.18
CA SER A 64 -5.76 24.51 -10.45
C SER A 64 -5.10 23.92 -9.20
N VAL A 65 -5.31 24.52 -8.03
CA VAL A 65 -4.81 24.01 -6.74
C VAL A 65 -5.58 22.75 -6.36
N LEU A 66 -6.91 22.76 -6.51
CA LEU A 66 -7.74 21.56 -6.30
C LEU A 66 -7.31 20.40 -7.21
N GLN A 67 -7.04 20.68 -8.48
CA GLN A 67 -6.56 19.66 -9.43
C GLN A 67 -5.19 19.09 -9.02
N ALA A 68 -4.29 19.92 -8.50
CA ALA A 68 -2.98 19.48 -8.03
C ALA A 68 -3.11 18.54 -6.83
N LEU A 69 -3.92 18.91 -5.83
CA LEU A 69 -4.21 18.07 -4.66
C LEU A 69 -4.88 16.74 -5.05
N GLN A 70 -5.84 16.78 -5.97
CA GLN A 70 -6.47 15.56 -6.49
C GLN A 70 -5.46 14.64 -7.19
N ASN A 71 -4.58 15.19 -8.03
CA ASN A 71 -3.56 14.40 -8.71
C ASN A 71 -2.57 13.77 -7.73
N GLU A 72 -2.18 14.52 -6.69
CA GLU A 72 -1.32 14.01 -5.63
C GLU A 72 -1.99 12.86 -4.87
N TYR A 73 -3.26 13.03 -4.48
CA TYR A 73 -4.04 11.98 -3.84
C TYR A 73 -4.10 10.69 -4.69
N ILE A 74 -4.39 10.80 -6.00
CA ILE A 74 -4.42 9.64 -6.90
C ILE A 74 -3.05 8.95 -7.01
N ALA A 75 -1.98 9.74 -7.12
CA ALA A 75 -0.62 9.21 -7.22
C ALA A 75 -0.24 8.42 -5.94
N ARG A 76 -0.63 8.95 -4.77
CA ARG A 76 -0.42 8.32 -3.47
C ARG A 76 -1.23 7.06 -3.29
N GLN A 77 -2.51 7.09 -3.65
CA GLN A 77 -3.38 5.91 -3.62
C GLN A 77 -2.75 4.74 -4.39
N LYS A 78 -2.27 4.98 -5.62
CA LYS A 78 -1.61 3.96 -6.43
C LYS A 78 -0.33 3.42 -5.77
N LYS A 79 0.46 4.28 -5.13
CA LYS A 79 1.67 3.86 -4.39
C LYS A 79 1.30 2.99 -3.19
N SER A 80 0.28 3.37 -2.43
CA SER A 80 -0.19 2.65 -1.26
C SER A 80 -0.81 1.30 -1.63
N GLU A 81 -1.49 1.17 -2.78
CA GLU A 81 -1.96 -0.11 -3.32
C GLU A 81 -0.79 -1.07 -3.62
N ILE A 82 0.26 -0.57 -4.31
CA ILE A 82 1.46 -1.38 -4.62
C ILE A 82 2.13 -1.86 -3.33
N GLN A 83 2.26 -0.97 -2.34
CA GLN A 83 2.87 -1.29 -1.07
C GLN A 83 2.04 -2.29 -0.25
N HIS A 84 0.71 -2.15 -0.26
CA HIS A 84 -0.20 -3.06 0.41
C HIS A 84 -0.18 -4.46 -0.22
N GLU A 85 -0.13 -4.56 -1.55
CA GLU A 85 0.00 -5.85 -2.24
C GLU A 85 1.31 -6.56 -1.85
N GLU A 86 2.43 -5.83 -1.83
CA GLU A 86 3.72 -6.37 -1.39
C GLU A 86 3.68 -6.86 0.07
N LEU A 87 3.06 -6.08 0.96
CA LEU A 87 2.86 -6.49 2.35
C LEU A 87 2.01 -7.76 2.44
N SER A 88 0.91 -7.85 1.67
CA SER A 88 0.05 -9.03 1.64
C SER A 88 0.83 -10.29 1.26
N GLU A 89 1.67 -10.22 0.22
CA GLU A 89 2.50 -11.36 -0.21
C GLU A 89 3.50 -11.81 0.86
N ILE A 90 4.12 -10.85 1.54
CA ILE A 90 5.05 -11.14 2.64
C ILE A 90 4.30 -11.84 3.79
N LEU A 91 3.10 -11.38 4.12
CA LEU A 91 2.27 -11.96 5.19
C LEU A 91 1.77 -13.36 4.84
N ASP A 92 1.37 -13.59 3.58
CA ASP A 92 0.97 -14.90 3.09
C ASP A 92 2.13 -15.91 3.19
N ALA A 93 3.35 -15.49 2.83
CA ALA A 93 4.55 -16.32 2.97
C ALA A 93 4.97 -16.54 4.44
N LEU A 94 4.78 -15.53 5.30
CA LEU A 94 5.11 -15.61 6.72
C LEU A 94 4.11 -16.49 7.50
N GLY A 95 2.86 -16.51 7.07
CA GLY A 95 1.75 -17.28 7.63
C GLY A 95 1.11 -16.69 8.90
N TYR A 96 1.48 -15.46 9.28
CA TYR A 96 0.88 -14.70 10.38
C TYR A 96 1.24 -13.22 10.28
N VAL A 97 0.47 -12.37 10.95
CA VAL A 97 0.79 -10.94 11.11
C VAL A 97 1.67 -10.76 12.35
N PRO A 98 2.92 -10.26 12.23
CA PRO A 98 3.77 -10.02 13.38
C PRO A 98 3.26 -8.82 14.18
N ASP A 99 3.50 -8.84 15.49
CA ASP A 99 3.29 -7.67 16.32
C ASP A 99 4.31 -6.58 15.96
N VAL A 100 3.81 -5.36 15.74
CA VAL A 100 4.60 -4.18 15.39
C VAL A 100 4.10 -3.05 16.27
N PRO A 101 4.89 -2.61 17.27
CA PRO A 101 4.49 -1.50 18.11
C PRO A 101 4.31 -0.24 17.25
N PHE A 102 3.46 0.66 17.70
CA PHE A 102 3.47 2.02 17.16
C PHE A 102 4.82 2.64 17.53
N GLU A 103 5.52 3.21 16.54
CA GLU A 103 6.64 4.09 16.83
C GLU A 103 6.07 5.16 17.76
N SER A 104 6.56 5.24 18.99
CA SER A 104 6.18 6.33 19.88
C SER A 104 6.79 7.57 19.26
N ASP A 105 5.97 8.58 18.94
CA ASP A 105 6.49 9.90 18.62
C ASP A 105 7.17 10.43 19.90
N GLU A 106 8.48 10.21 20.02
CA GLU A 106 9.33 10.80 21.07
C GLU A 106 9.74 12.21 20.68
#